data_AF-A0A6V7HP93-F1
#
_entry.id   AF-A0A6V7HP93-F1
#
_cell.length_a   1.000
_cell.length_b   1.000
_cell.length_c   1.000
_cell.angle_alpha   90.00
_cell.angle_beta   90.00
_cell.angle_gamma   90.00
#
_symmetry.space_group_name_H-M   'P 1'
#
loop_
_entity.id
_entity.type
_entity.pdbx_description
1 polymer ?
#
loop_
_entity_poly.entity_id
_entity_poly.type
_entity_poly.pdbx_seq_one_letter_code
_entity_poly.pdbx_strand_id
1 'polypeptide(L)'
;YLYFNSLASFHQKFTSVDELKMSEFQEPLIFESIVKRQSQAGVQATSKKGIIFFQLVQLTAIACWNIEKPFTQDNIEILAFDEEALQYVSGIKVINNYQGEEELWFNTNRLQKTIKNTRKITEVNFRVIKGTVDDIIRGTKCEPEGHGPYPDVSTWHRI
;
A
#
# COMPACT_ATOMS: atom_id res chain seq x y z
N TYR A 1 -6.13 -0.01 13.56
CA TYR A 1 -6.52 1.10 12.67
C TYR A 1 -6.85 0.57 11.28
N LEU A 2 -7.77 1.21 10.57
CA LEU A 2 -8.00 0.99 9.15
C LEU A 2 -7.29 2.11 8.39
N TYR A 3 -6.31 1.76 7.56
CA TYR A 3 -5.68 2.67 6.63
C TYR A 3 -6.30 2.50 5.25
N PHE A 4 -6.50 3.59 4.52
CA PHE A 4 -7.10 3.58 3.19
C PHE A 4 -6.76 4.83 2.40
N ASN A 5 -6.98 4.79 1.09
CA ASN A 5 -6.92 5.94 0.21
C ASN A 5 -8.00 5.83 -0.87
N SER A 6 -8.48 6.96 -1.35
CA SER A 6 -9.29 6.99 -2.57
C SER A 6 -8.43 6.53 -3.77
N LEU A 7 -9.07 5.94 -4.78
CA LEU A 7 -8.39 5.56 -6.01
C LEU A 7 -7.67 6.79 -6.59
N ALA A 8 -6.38 6.65 -6.87
CA ALA A 8 -5.53 7.71 -7.41
C ALA A 8 -5.29 8.92 -6.47
N SER A 9 -5.40 8.73 -5.15
CA SER A 9 -5.06 9.76 -4.16
C SER A 9 -3.54 9.87 -3.92
N PHE A 10 -3.05 11.09 -3.74
CA PHE A 10 -1.69 11.35 -3.23
C PHE A 10 -1.61 11.27 -1.71
N HIS A 11 -2.74 11.40 -1.02
CA HIS A 11 -2.82 11.39 0.44
C HIS A 11 -3.19 10.01 0.97
N GLN A 12 -2.72 9.71 2.18
CA GLN A 12 -3.16 8.56 2.95
C GLN A 12 -4.23 8.98 3.95
N LYS A 13 -5.15 8.06 4.27
CA LYS A 13 -6.15 8.24 5.31
C LYS A 13 -6.09 7.09 6.30
N PHE A 14 -6.52 7.36 7.52
CA PHE A 14 -6.79 6.31 8.48
C PHE A 14 -7.88 6.69 9.47
N THR A 15 -8.43 5.68 10.13
CA THR A 15 -9.39 5.82 11.23
C THR A 15 -9.23 4.66 12.22
N SER A 16 -9.69 4.86 13.45
CA SER A 16 -9.76 3.78 14.44
C SER A 16 -10.80 2.75 14.03
N VAL A 17 -10.46 1.47 14.11
CA VAL A 17 -11.45 0.41 13.84
C VAL A 17 -12.51 0.32 14.94
N ASP A 18 -12.21 0.80 16.15
CA ASP A 18 -13.19 0.81 17.24
C ASP A 18 -14.22 1.92 17.04
N GLU A 19 -13.82 3.07 16.49
CA GLU A 19 -14.76 4.11 16.07
C GLU A 19 -15.65 3.62 14.92
N LEU A 20 -15.10 2.89 13.95
CA LEU A 20 -15.91 2.28 12.88
C LEU A 20 -16.95 1.30 13.39
N LYS A 21 -16.67 0.56 14.48
CA LYS A 21 -17.68 -0.31 15.11
C LYS A 21 -18.79 0.48 15.80
N MET A 22 -18.51 1.72 16.19
CA MET A 22 -19.46 2.61 16.85
C MET A 22 -20.12 3.61 15.88
N SER A 23 -19.96 3.41 14.56
CA SER A 23 -20.42 4.39 13.55
C SER A 23 -21.94 4.60 13.53
N GLU A 24 -22.71 3.69 14.11
CA GLU A 24 -24.16 3.84 14.31
C GLU A 24 -24.51 4.92 15.35
N PHE A 25 -23.59 5.19 16.28
CA PHE A 25 -23.81 6.11 17.40
C PHE A 25 -23.01 7.41 17.26
N GLN A 26 -21.86 7.38 16.59
CA GLN A 26 -20.99 8.53 16.44
C GLN A 26 -20.27 8.48 15.08
N GLU A 27 -20.14 9.64 14.43
CA GLU A 27 -19.32 9.73 13.23
C GLU A 27 -17.84 9.39 13.54
N PRO A 28 -17.22 8.49 12.76
CA PRO A 28 -15.83 8.10 12.97
C PRO A 28 -14.89 9.27 12.66
N LEU A 29 -13.81 9.39 13.43
CA LEU A 29 -12.77 10.36 13.16
C LEU A 29 -11.89 9.84 12.02
N ILE A 30 -11.81 10.60 10.95
CA ILE A 30 -10.96 10.28 9.81
C ILE A 30 -9.82 11.29 9.76
N PHE A 31 -8.60 10.78 9.62
CA PHE A 31 -7.39 11.58 9.49
C PHE A 31 -6.84 11.43 8.09
N GLU A 32 -6.38 12.53 7.50
CA GLU A 32 -5.70 12.58 6.21
C GLU A 32 -4.27 13.11 6.39
N SER A 33 -3.32 12.51 5.68
CA SER A 33 -1.92 12.91 5.73
C SER A 33 -1.76 14.33 5.21
N ILE A 34 -1.00 15.17 5.94
CA ILE A 34 -0.64 16.52 5.47
C ILE A 34 0.34 16.38 4.28
N VAL A 35 1.26 15.42 4.39
CA VAL A 35 2.24 15.12 3.36
C VAL A 35 1.60 14.32 2.23
N LYS A 36 1.96 14.69 1.00
CA LYS A 36 1.62 13.96 -0.22
C LYS A 36 2.70 12.95 -0.55
N ARG A 37 2.30 11.78 -1.04
CA ARG A 37 3.21 10.85 -1.74
C ARG A 37 3.74 11.49 -3.02
N GLN A 38 4.88 11.00 -3.51
CA GLN A 38 5.44 11.36 -4.83
C GLN A 38 4.56 10.96 -6.03
N SER A 39 3.65 10.01 -5.85
CA SER A 39 2.78 9.48 -6.90
C SER A 39 1.42 9.14 -6.31
N GLN A 40 0.40 9.11 -7.16
CA GLN A 40 -0.90 8.59 -6.78
C GLN A 40 -0.74 7.14 -6.34
N ALA A 41 -1.41 6.81 -5.23
CA ALA A 41 -1.50 5.44 -4.76
C ALA A 41 -2.68 4.73 -5.41
N GLY A 42 -2.43 3.51 -5.88
CA GLY A 42 -3.45 2.60 -6.37
C GLY A 42 -4.03 1.76 -5.24
N VAL A 43 -4.02 0.45 -5.46
CA VAL A 43 -4.36 -0.56 -4.45
C VAL A 43 -3.35 -0.60 -3.32
N GLN A 44 -3.79 -1.00 -2.13
CA GLN A 44 -2.94 -1.19 -0.96
C GLN A 44 -3.32 -2.43 -0.16
N ALA A 45 -2.38 -2.93 0.64
CA ALA A 45 -2.61 -3.98 1.63
C ALA A 45 -1.76 -3.73 2.88
N THR A 46 -2.24 -4.18 4.03
CA THR A 46 -1.56 -4.04 5.32
C THR A 46 -1.18 -5.40 5.85
N SER A 47 0.08 -5.55 6.29
CA SER A 47 0.56 -6.74 6.99
C SER A 47 0.21 -6.68 8.48
N LYS A 48 0.24 -7.83 9.15
CA LYS A 48 0.03 -7.92 10.60
C LYS A 48 1.09 -7.16 11.40
N LYS A 49 2.29 -7.01 10.82
CA LYS A 49 3.41 -6.22 11.39
C LYS A 49 3.27 -4.71 11.20
N GLY A 50 2.13 -4.23 10.65
CA GLY A 50 1.90 -2.81 10.45
C GLY A 50 2.56 -2.22 9.21
N ILE A 51 2.91 -3.05 8.22
CA ILE A 51 3.51 -2.57 6.97
C ILE A 51 2.41 -2.37 5.94
N ILE A 52 2.32 -1.18 5.37
CA ILE A 52 1.39 -0.87 4.29
C ILE A 52 2.13 -0.91 2.97
N PHE A 53 1.74 -1.83 2.09
CA PHE A 53 2.22 -1.93 0.72
C PHE A 53 1.23 -1.26 -0.23
N PHE A 54 1.72 -0.50 -1.19
CA PHE A 54 0.89 0.18 -2.18
C PHE A 54 1.62 0.39 -3.51
N GLN A 55 0.85 0.51 -4.59
CA GLN A 55 1.40 0.89 -5.89
C GLN A 55 1.57 2.41 -5.98
N LEU A 56 2.72 2.87 -6.46
CA LEU A 56 2.94 4.23 -6.96
C LEU A 56 2.74 4.22 -8.48
N VAL A 57 1.55 4.65 -8.93
CA VAL A 57 1.09 4.49 -10.33
C VAL A 57 1.99 5.19 -11.33
N GLN A 58 2.36 6.45 -11.10
CA GLN A 58 3.20 7.22 -12.02
C GLN A 58 4.63 6.71 -12.09
N LEU A 59 5.09 6.02 -11.04
CA LEU A 59 6.44 5.48 -10.97
C LEU A 59 6.50 4.01 -11.38
N THR A 60 5.38 3.35 -11.74
CA THR A 60 5.36 1.90 -12.01
C THR A 60 6.12 1.10 -10.94
N ALA A 61 5.83 1.41 -9.67
CA ALA A 61 6.57 0.88 -8.54
C ALA A 61 5.65 0.34 -7.45
N ILE A 62 6.15 -0.67 -6.72
CA ILE A 62 5.60 -1.09 -5.43
C ILE A 62 6.42 -0.41 -4.34
N ALA A 63 5.74 0.21 -3.40
CA ALA A 63 6.34 0.86 -2.26
C ALA A 63 5.73 0.33 -0.96
N CYS A 64 6.41 0.61 0.15
CA CYS A 64 5.92 0.34 1.48
C CYS A 64 6.08 1.55 2.39
N TRP A 65 5.36 1.49 3.51
CA TRP A 65 5.52 2.36 4.66
C TRP A 65 5.23 1.57 5.94
N ASN A 66 6.07 1.74 6.97
CA ASN A 66 5.85 1.19 8.30
C ASN A 66 5.06 2.20 9.14
N ILE A 67 3.90 1.80 9.68
CA ILE A 67 3.03 2.68 10.48
C ILE A 67 3.65 3.13 11.81
N GLU A 68 4.72 2.46 12.28
CA GLU A 68 5.50 2.90 13.44
C GLU A 68 6.27 4.20 13.15
N LYS A 69 6.41 4.58 11.87
CA LYS A 69 7.17 5.77 11.43
C LYS A 69 6.21 6.86 10.96
N PRO A 70 6.51 8.15 11.20
CA PRO A 70 5.70 9.26 10.70
C PRO A 70 5.47 9.16 9.18
N PHE A 71 4.29 9.53 8.70
CA PHE A 71 3.99 9.47 7.26
C PHE A 71 4.66 10.63 6.53
N THR A 72 5.90 10.41 6.11
CA THR A 72 6.73 11.37 5.38
C THR A 72 7.28 10.73 4.12
N GLN A 73 7.74 11.56 3.18
CA GLN A 73 8.32 11.06 1.93
C GLN A 73 9.59 10.23 2.17
N ASP A 74 10.36 10.57 3.22
CA ASP A 74 11.59 9.86 3.58
C ASP A 74 11.31 8.47 4.16
N ASN A 75 10.16 8.26 4.79
CA ASN A 75 9.75 6.98 5.38
C ASN A 75 8.98 6.08 4.40
N ILE A 76 8.70 6.56 3.20
CA ILE A 76 8.16 5.75 2.10
C ILE A 76 9.34 5.16 1.32
N GLU A 77 9.39 3.83 1.25
CA GLU A 77 10.46 3.14 0.55
C GLU A 77 9.92 2.48 -0.73
N ILE A 78 10.63 2.63 -1.84
CA ILE A 78 10.34 1.90 -3.08
C ILE A 78 11.00 0.53 -2.99
N LEU A 79 10.20 -0.52 -3.03
CA LEU A 79 10.66 -1.91 -2.93
C LEU A 79 11.05 -2.48 -4.30
N ALA A 80 10.30 -2.11 -5.33
CA ALA A 80 10.54 -2.55 -6.70
C ALA A 80 10.03 -1.52 -7.71
N PHE A 81 10.76 -1.37 -8.81
CA PHE A 81 10.43 -0.53 -9.95
C PHE A 81 10.62 -1.35 -11.23
N ASP A 82 9.61 -1.42 -12.08
CA ASP A 82 9.70 -2.08 -13.38
C ASP A 82 8.62 -1.54 -14.33
N GLU A 83 9.04 -0.78 -15.33
CA GLU A 83 8.15 -0.16 -16.32
C GLU A 83 7.42 -1.17 -17.21
N GLU A 84 7.85 -2.42 -17.25
CA GLU A 84 7.17 -3.49 -17.99
C GLU A 84 6.25 -4.31 -17.08
N ALA A 85 6.75 -4.75 -15.94
CA ALA A 85 6.07 -5.69 -15.05
C ALA A 85 5.07 -5.00 -14.11
N LEU A 86 5.28 -3.74 -13.72
CA LEU A 86 4.51 -3.03 -12.69
C LEU A 86 3.65 -1.88 -13.24
N GLN A 87 3.28 -1.93 -14.51
CA GLN A 87 2.50 -0.88 -15.20
C GLN A 87 1.18 -0.54 -14.50
N TYR A 88 0.41 -1.56 -14.11
CA TYR A 88 -0.82 -1.38 -13.36
C TYR A 88 -1.03 -2.55 -12.40
N VAL A 89 -1.01 -2.29 -11.11
CA VAL A 89 -1.27 -3.28 -10.07
C VAL A 89 -2.77 -3.27 -9.80
N SER A 90 -3.47 -4.32 -10.18
CA SER A 90 -4.93 -4.40 -10.02
C SER A 90 -5.38 -4.91 -8.66
N GLY A 91 -4.50 -5.53 -7.89
CA GLY A 91 -4.81 -6.06 -6.56
C GLY A 91 -3.54 -6.40 -5.80
N ILE A 92 -3.59 -6.17 -4.48
CA ILE A 92 -2.55 -6.55 -3.52
C ILE A 92 -3.24 -7.27 -2.36
N LYS A 93 -2.60 -8.33 -1.85
CA LYS A 93 -2.99 -9.05 -0.65
C LYS A 93 -1.76 -9.41 0.16
N VAL A 94 -1.89 -9.35 1.48
CA VAL A 94 -0.98 -10.02 2.41
C VAL A 94 -1.72 -11.23 2.95
N ILE A 95 -1.14 -12.42 2.80
CA ILE A 95 -1.74 -13.69 3.26
C ILE A 95 -0.69 -14.50 4.02
N ASN A 96 -1.13 -15.43 4.87
CA ASN A 96 -0.20 -16.37 5.51
C ASN A 96 -0.10 -17.62 4.61
N ASN A 97 1.12 -18.09 4.36
CA ASN A 97 1.35 -19.38 3.73
C ASN A 97 1.05 -20.54 4.71
N TYR A 98 1.22 -21.79 4.27
CA TYR A 98 0.95 -22.97 5.10
C TYR A 98 1.86 -23.08 6.33
N GLN A 99 2.99 -22.39 6.32
CA GLN A 99 3.98 -22.31 7.38
C GLN A 99 3.70 -21.15 8.35
N GLY A 100 2.68 -20.33 8.07
CA GLY A 100 2.31 -19.17 8.90
C GLY A 100 3.09 -17.89 8.61
N GLU A 101 3.92 -17.87 7.55
CA GLU A 101 4.69 -16.69 7.14
C GLU A 101 3.84 -15.77 6.27
N GLU A 102 3.95 -14.45 6.46
CA GLU A 102 3.26 -13.48 5.62
C GLU A 102 3.91 -13.41 4.23
N GLU A 103 3.11 -13.64 3.18
CA GLU A 103 3.48 -13.41 1.78
C GLU A 103 2.71 -12.20 1.25
N LEU A 104 3.42 -11.32 0.56
CA LEU A 104 2.83 -10.26 -0.26
C LEU A 104 2.54 -10.84 -1.64
N TRP A 105 1.29 -10.75 -2.07
CA TRP A 105 0.83 -11.18 -3.39
C TRP A 105 0.21 -9.99 -4.11
N PHE A 106 0.56 -9.82 -5.38
CA PHE A 106 -0.08 -8.81 -6.20
C PHE A 106 -0.13 -9.23 -7.66
N ASN A 107 -1.15 -8.75 -8.36
CA ASN A 107 -1.32 -9.02 -9.77
C ASN A 107 -1.22 -7.74 -10.57
N THR A 108 -0.51 -7.83 -11.70
CA THR A 108 -0.30 -6.70 -12.59
C THR A 108 -0.89 -6.96 -13.96
N ASN A 109 -1.29 -5.89 -14.63
CA ASN A 109 -1.77 -5.94 -15.99
C ASN A 109 -1.39 -4.68 -16.78
N ARG A 110 -1.82 -4.62 -18.06
CA ARG A 110 -1.63 -3.48 -18.95
C ARG A 110 -2.93 -2.70 -19.15
N LEU A 111 -3.52 -2.17 -18.07
CA LEU A 111 -4.83 -1.50 -18.09
C LEU A 111 -4.89 -0.40 -19.16
N GLN A 112 -3.84 0.41 -19.27
CA GLN A 112 -3.72 1.47 -20.26
C GLN A 112 -3.78 0.94 -21.71
N LYS A 113 -3.22 -0.24 -22.01
CA LYS A 113 -3.35 -0.88 -23.34
C LYS A 113 -4.74 -1.47 -23.54
N THR A 114 -5.37 -1.96 -22.47
CA THR A 114 -6.73 -2.51 -22.51
C THR A 114 -7.75 -1.42 -22.81
N ILE A 115 -7.69 -0.27 -22.11
CA ILE A 115 -8.55 0.90 -22.34
C ILE A 115 -8.38 1.42 -23.78
N LYS A 116 -7.13 1.48 -24.27
CA LYS A 116 -6.83 1.94 -25.64
C LYS A 116 -7.07 0.90 -26.73
N ASN A 117 -7.51 -0.32 -26.38
CA ASN A 117 -7.65 -1.45 -27.32
C ASN A 117 -6.38 -1.73 -28.16
N THR A 118 -5.20 -1.57 -27.56
CA THR A 118 -3.87 -1.75 -28.19
C THR A 118 -3.08 -2.92 -27.60
N ARG A 119 -3.76 -3.80 -26.88
CA ARG A 119 -3.15 -4.97 -26.23
C ARG A 119 -2.77 -6.03 -27.27
N LYS A 120 -1.51 -6.46 -27.29
CA LYS A 120 -1.05 -7.55 -28.16
C LYS A 120 -1.10 -8.88 -27.40
N ILE A 121 -1.77 -9.88 -27.97
CA ILE A 121 -1.86 -11.22 -27.36
C ILE A 121 -0.53 -11.97 -27.32
N THR A 122 0.44 -11.54 -28.13
CA THR A 122 1.80 -12.10 -28.19
C THR A 122 2.72 -11.59 -27.07
N GLU A 123 2.27 -10.63 -26.25
CA GLU A 123 3.02 -10.08 -25.12
C GLU A 123 2.49 -10.65 -23.78
N VAL A 124 3.35 -10.65 -22.74
CA VAL A 124 2.92 -10.96 -21.36
C VAL A 124 2.12 -9.78 -20.80
N ASN A 125 0.80 -9.93 -20.78
CA ASN A 125 -0.14 -8.87 -20.40
C ASN A 125 -0.60 -8.91 -18.95
N PHE A 126 -0.48 -10.05 -18.28
CA PHE A 126 -0.92 -10.28 -16.92
C PHE A 126 0.17 -11.03 -16.16
N ARG A 127 0.42 -10.65 -14.90
CA ARG A 127 1.38 -11.31 -14.03
C ARG A 127 0.77 -11.48 -12.64
N VAL A 128 1.17 -12.55 -11.94
CA VAL A 128 0.97 -12.72 -10.50
C VAL A 128 2.36 -12.80 -9.90
N ILE A 129 2.64 -11.92 -8.94
CA ILE A 129 3.95 -11.76 -8.32
C ILE A 129 3.76 -11.95 -6.82
N LYS A 130 4.70 -12.66 -6.20
CA LYS A 130 4.70 -12.88 -4.76
C LYS A 130 6.10 -12.85 -4.18
N GLY A 131 6.17 -12.62 -2.87
CA GLY A 131 7.36 -12.84 -2.07
C GLY A 131 7.05 -12.77 -0.57
N THR A 132 7.92 -13.35 0.24
CA THR A 132 7.80 -13.28 1.70
C THR A 132 7.94 -11.84 2.16
N VAL A 133 7.02 -11.36 3.01
CA VAL A 133 7.03 -9.99 3.54
C VAL A 133 8.36 -9.69 4.22
N ASP A 134 8.86 -10.62 5.03
CA ASP A 134 10.10 -10.46 5.79
C ASP A 134 11.35 -10.38 4.92
N ASP A 135 11.35 -11.03 3.76
CA ASP A 135 12.45 -10.92 2.81
C ASP A 135 12.38 -9.59 2.05
N ILE A 136 11.17 -9.17 1.66
CA ILE A 136 10.93 -7.96 0.87
C ILE A 136 11.31 -6.69 1.66
N ILE A 137 11.01 -6.64 2.96
CA ILE A 137 11.23 -5.44 3.79
C ILE A 137 12.59 -5.41 4.50
N ARG A 138 13.37 -6.49 4.44
CA ARG A 138 14.64 -6.60 5.18
C ARG A 138 15.62 -5.50 4.78
N GLY A 139 16.16 -4.80 5.77
CA GLY A 139 17.12 -3.70 5.55
C GLY A 139 16.51 -2.46 4.90
N THR A 140 15.18 -2.41 4.77
CA THR A 140 14.45 -1.24 4.29
C THR A 140 13.96 -0.40 5.46
N LYS A 141 13.54 0.83 5.18
CA LYS A 141 12.88 1.68 6.20
C LYS A 141 11.56 1.12 6.69
N CYS A 142 10.96 0.18 5.96
CA CYS A 142 9.71 -0.47 6.32
C CYS A 142 9.90 -1.64 7.28
N GLU A 143 11.12 -2.00 7.67
CA GLU A 143 11.32 -3.03 8.69
C GLU A 143 10.75 -2.56 10.05
N PRO A 144 9.95 -3.39 10.75
CA PRO A 144 9.44 -3.07 12.08
C PRO A 144 10.56 -2.98 13.13
N GLU A 145 10.46 -2.01 14.02
CA GLU A 145 11.37 -1.83 15.16
C GLU A 145 10.79 -2.41 16.46
N GLY A 146 9.53 -2.87 16.44
CA GLY A 146 8.87 -3.47 17.59
C GLY A 146 8.19 -2.46 18.50
N HIS A 147 7.88 -1.28 17.97
CA HIS A 147 7.15 -0.24 18.69
C HIS A 147 5.63 -0.47 18.57
N GLY A 148 4.89 -0.26 19.66
CA GLY A 148 3.44 -0.45 19.68
C GLY A 148 2.72 0.41 18.61
N PRO A 149 1.56 -0.04 18.07
CA PRO A 149 1.03 0.44 16.80
C PRO A 149 0.19 1.73 16.94
N TYR A 150 0.67 2.71 17.71
CA TYR A 150 0.00 4.01 17.78
C TYR A 150 0.47 4.91 16.64
N PRO A 151 -0.42 5.34 15.73
CA PRO A 151 -0.06 6.23 14.64
C PRO A 151 0.45 7.55 15.22
N ASP A 152 1.61 7.99 14.77
CA ASP A 152 2.01 9.38 14.97
C ASP A 152 1.05 10.28 14.19
N VAL A 153 0.26 11.08 14.91
CA VAL A 153 -0.73 12.00 14.34
C VAL A 153 -0.16 13.36 13.97
N SER A 154 1.13 13.63 14.23
CA SER A 154 1.78 14.92 13.96
C SER A 154 1.76 15.30 12.48
N THR A 155 1.79 14.31 11.58
CA THR A 155 1.75 14.48 10.13
C THR A 155 0.35 14.41 9.52
N TRP A 156 -0.70 14.56 10.34
CA TRP A 156 -2.10 14.33 9.93
C TRP A 156 -3.02 15.46 10.37
N HIS A 157 -4.11 15.64 9.62
CA HIS A 157 -5.20 16.52 9.99
C HIS A 157 -6.53 15.77 9.91
N ARG A 158 -7.49 16.15 10.75
CA ARG A 158 -8.84 15.57 10.73
C ARG A 158 -9.62 16.12 9.53
N ILE A 159 -10.38 15.24 8.87
CA ILE A 159 -11.32 15.57 7.79
C ILE A 159 -12.75 15.15 8.14
#